data_AF-A0A7J7UV67-F1
#
_entry.id   AF-A0A7J7UV67-F1
#
_cell.length_a   1.000
_cell.length_b   1.000
_cell.length_c   1.000
_cell.angle_alpha   90.00
_cell.angle_beta   90.00
_cell.angle_gamma   90.00
#
_symmetry.space_group_name_H-M   'P 1'
#
loop_
_entity.id
_entity.type
_entity.pdbx_description
1 polymer ?
#
loop_
_entity_poly.entity_id
_entity_poly.type
_entity_poly.pdbx_seq_one_letter_code
_entity_poly.pdbx_strand_id
1 'polypeptide(L)'
;MSSPNPEETPQEPEPEPPGSTEKKKKRKCQQHEASIQVLTRAGHRALLAGQNHEALTSFQRAFLLASKASRGRDAPMLRACAFNLGAAYVETGDPARGLELLLRAQPEEKAQGRCHGDQCFNVALAYQALGNLPQAVAWYRRALGHYQPLGDQGQAQAQMGACYQALGQPELAAQCLQDASQAYAQAGQPRAAALALGAAAGCMLKSGQHGVGEVVQVLEESWRLAEMSTERQLLGQLYNDLGLGYSQLQLFPLAVEAFLQALPLCRGPGEEATVLRNLGMAHNALGHYQEAREFHQKAADLHGSVGQRWEQGRSFGSLAFALSQLGDHKAARDNYLHALQAAQDTGDVKGQWQACEGLGAAAARLGQHDQALKYYKEALAQCRKEPDSVRERLVAKLADAMKTHLAQGGLDPTPSLAQIAALGMPQPPGGACPAGTPARLGRSPAKAKHRSFQQPRETSSRNPPRRPTTSGFCMIM
;
A
#
# COMPACT_ATOMS: atom_id res chain seq x y z
N MET A 1 -110.81 -0.28 -29.43
CA MET A 1 -109.70 0.64 -29.10
C MET A 1 -108.56 -0.15 -28.50
N SER A 2 -107.51 -0.41 -29.27
CA SER A 2 -106.18 -0.78 -28.76
C SER A 2 -105.16 -0.27 -29.77
N SER A 3 -104.51 0.83 -29.41
CA SER A 3 -103.40 1.42 -30.15
C SER A 3 -102.07 0.77 -29.73
N PRO A 4 -101.04 0.77 -30.59
CA PRO A 4 -99.77 0.10 -30.34
C PRO A 4 -98.79 0.95 -29.51
N ASN A 5 -97.89 0.30 -28.77
CA ASN A 5 -96.76 0.92 -28.07
C ASN A 5 -95.56 1.12 -29.02
N PRO A 6 -94.77 2.20 -28.86
CA PRO A 6 -93.67 2.55 -29.76
C PRO A 6 -92.29 2.03 -29.29
N GLU A 7 -91.41 2.02 -30.29
CA GLU A 7 -89.98 1.70 -30.41
C GLU A 7 -89.05 1.92 -29.20
N GLU A 8 -88.10 0.99 -29.04
CA GLU A 8 -86.89 1.11 -28.22
C GLU A 8 -85.84 2.02 -28.90
N THR A 9 -85.39 3.06 -28.21
CA THR A 9 -84.16 3.80 -28.51
C THR A 9 -82.97 3.23 -27.73
N PRO A 10 -81.77 3.05 -28.34
CA PRO A 10 -80.58 2.60 -27.62
C PRO A 10 -80.02 3.67 -26.67
N GLN A 11 -79.80 3.31 -25.40
CA GLN A 11 -79.08 4.13 -24.42
C GLN A 11 -77.59 4.24 -24.78
N GLU A 12 -77.06 5.47 -24.86
CA GLU A 12 -75.61 5.72 -24.82
C GLU A 12 -75.02 5.33 -23.45
N PRO A 13 -73.76 4.84 -23.39
CA PRO A 13 -73.15 4.45 -22.12
C PRO A 13 -72.79 5.68 -21.28
N GLU A 14 -73.21 5.68 -20.02
CA GLU A 14 -72.87 6.72 -19.04
C GLU A 14 -71.35 6.89 -18.85
N PRO A 15 -70.86 8.12 -18.61
CA PRO A 15 -69.44 8.35 -18.33
C PRO A 15 -69.07 7.82 -16.94
N GLU A 16 -67.98 7.04 -16.85
CA GLU A 16 -67.46 6.54 -15.58
C GLU A 16 -67.17 7.68 -14.56
N PRO A 17 -67.47 7.48 -13.27
CA PRO A 17 -67.32 8.52 -12.27
C PRO A 17 -65.84 8.88 -12.03
N PRO A 18 -65.50 10.17 -11.85
CA PRO A 18 -64.11 10.67 -11.82
C PRO A 18 -63.24 10.11 -10.67
N GLY A 19 -63.82 9.40 -9.70
CA GLY A 19 -63.10 8.82 -8.55
C GLY A 19 -62.56 7.40 -8.73
N SER A 20 -62.95 6.65 -9.78
CA SER A 20 -62.53 5.24 -9.98
C SER A 20 -61.09 5.13 -10.51
N THR A 21 -60.71 6.06 -11.40
CA THR A 21 -59.43 6.05 -12.11
C THR A 21 -58.27 6.54 -11.25
N GLU A 22 -58.50 7.52 -10.36
CA GLU A 22 -57.48 7.99 -9.41
C GLU A 22 -57.13 6.95 -8.35
N LYS A 23 -58.13 6.25 -7.79
CA LYS A 23 -57.90 5.14 -6.85
C LYS A 23 -57.12 3.98 -7.48
N LYS A 24 -57.42 3.63 -8.75
CA LYS A 24 -56.67 2.62 -9.52
C LYS A 24 -55.23 3.08 -9.80
N LYS A 25 -55.01 4.35 -10.17
CA LYS A 25 -53.67 4.94 -10.38
C LYS A 25 -52.84 4.95 -9.09
N LYS A 26 -53.43 5.32 -7.95
CA LYS A 26 -52.77 5.33 -6.63
C LYS A 26 -52.35 3.92 -6.18
N ARG A 27 -53.22 2.92 -6.33
CA ARG A 27 -52.91 1.51 -6.04
C ARG A 27 -51.77 0.97 -6.92
N LYS A 28 -51.78 1.30 -8.21
CA LYS A 28 -50.71 0.90 -9.15
C LYS A 28 -49.37 1.54 -8.79
N CYS A 29 -49.36 2.80 -8.36
CA CYS A 29 -48.15 3.49 -7.89
C CYS A 29 -47.56 2.81 -6.64
N GLN A 30 -48.40 2.48 -5.65
CA GLN A 30 -47.99 1.78 -4.43
C GLN A 30 -47.44 0.37 -4.73
N GLN A 31 -48.02 -0.34 -5.70
CA GLN A 31 -47.55 -1.65 -6.13
C GLN A 31 -46.18 -1.59 -6.84
N HIS A 32 -45.95 -0.55 -7.65
CA HIS A 32 -44.65 -0.31 -8.28
C HIS A 32 -43.57 0.00 -7.23
N GLU A 33 -43.88 0.84 -6.24
CA GLU A 33 -42.97 1.18 -5.15
C GLU A 33 -42.58 -0.05 -4.30
N ALA A 34 -43.53 -0.88 -3.92
CA ALA A 34 -43.25 -2.12 -3.20
C ALA A 34 -42.36 -3.08 -4.01
N SER A 35 -42.61 -3.18 -5.32
CA SER A 35 -41.80 -4.02 -6.23
C SER A 35 -40.36 -3.52 -6.36
N ILE A 36 -40.19 -2.19 -6.45
CA ILE A 36 -38.86 -1.55 -6.48
C ILE A 36 -38.10 -1.86 -5.19
N GLN A 37 -38.72 -1.70 -4.02
CA GLN A 37 -38.08 -2.01 -2.73
C GLN A 37 -37.65 -3.47 -2.62
N VAL A 38 -38.48 -4.41 -3.09
CA VAL A 38 -38.14 -5.85 -3.09
C VAL A 38 -36.91 -6.13 -3.96
N LEU A 39 -36.87 -5.54 -5.17
CA LEU A 39 -35.74 -5.69 -6.08
C LEU A 39 -34.45 -5.05 -5.54
N THR A 40 -34.54 -3.85 -4.95
CA THR A 40 -33.41 -3.20 -4.28
C THR A 40 -32.84 -4.07 -3.16
N ARG A 41 -33.71 -4.61 -2.29
CA ARG A 41 -33.29 -5.54 -1.22
C ARG A 41 -32.69 -6.84 -1.77
N ALA A 42 -33.21 -7.36 -2.88
CA ALA A 42 -32.62 -8.52 -3.55
C ALA A 42 -31.22 -8.22 -4.08
N GLY A 43 -31.04 -7.06 -4.74
CA GLY A 43 -29.74 -6.60 -5.22
C GLY A 43 -28.71 -6.45 -4.09
N HIS A 44 -29.12 -5.88 -2.96
CA HIS A 44 -28.24 -5.73 -1.79
C HIS A 44 -27.81 -7.10 -1.23
N ARG A 45 -28.74 -8.05 -1.13
CA ARG A 45 -28.42 -9.41 -0.67
C ARG A 45 -27.47 -10.13 -1.63
N ALA A 46 -27.68 -10.00 -2.93
CA ALA A 46 -26.82 -10.59 -3.95
C ALA A 46 -25.39 -10.01 -3.88
N LEU A 47 -25.22 -8.69 -3.71
CA LEU A 47 -23.88 -8.10 -3.53
C LEU A 47 -23.18 -8.61 -2.27
N LEU A 48 -23.89 -8.70 -1.15
CA LEU A 48 -23.33 -9.25 0.09
C LEU A 48 -22.94 -10.73 -0.05
N ALA A 49 -23.56 -11.47 -0.96
CA ALA A 49 -23.24 -12.85 -1.30
C ALA A 49 -22.16 -12.97 -2.40
N GLY A 50 -21.63 -11.85 -2.92
CA GLY A 50 -20.69 -11.85 -4.06
C GLY A 50 -21.31 -12.22 -5.41
N GLN A 51 -22.64 -12.28 -5.50
CA GLN A 51 -23.40 -12.62 -6.70
C GLN A 51 -23.61 -11.39 -7.58
N ASN A 52 -22.51 -10.88 -8.14
CA ASN A 52 -22.46 -9.63 -8.91
C ASN A 52 -23.47 -9.54 -10.06
N HIS A 53 -23.65 -10.64 -10.80
CA HIS A 53 -24.59 -10.68 -11.93
C HIS A 53 -26.06 -10.58 -11.47
N GLU A 54 -26.41 -11.28 -10.40
CA GLU A 54 -27.76 -11.24 -9.81
C GLU A 54 -28.07 -9.88 -9.20
N ALA A 55 -27.07 -9.25 -8.58
CA ALA A 55 -27.16 -7.89 -8.08
C ALA A 55 -27.47 -6.89 -9.19
N LEU A 56 -26.66 -6.86 -10.25
CA LEU A 56 -26.88 -5.99 -11.40
C LEU A 56 -28.26 -6.20 -12.01
N THR A 57 -28.68 -7.45 -12.21
CA THR A 57 -29.99 -7.78 -12.76
C THR A 57 -31.12 -7.21 -11.89
N SER A 58 -31.00 -7.36 -10.57
CA SER A 58 -31.99 -6.85 -9.61
C SER A 58 -32.08 -5.32 -9.64
N PHE A 59 -30.94 -4.63 -9.64
CA PHE A 59 -30.90 -3.16 -9.69
C PHE A 59 -31.36 -2.59 -11.05
N GLN A 60 -31.02 -3.24 -12.16
CA GLN A 60 -31.48 -2.86 -13.50
C GLN A 60 -33.01 -2.95 -13.59
N ARG A 61 -33.60 -4.02 -13.05
CA ARG A 61 -35.07 -4.18 -12.99
C ARG A 61 -35.71 -3.10 -12.10
N ALA A 62 -35.12 -2.80 -10.95
CA ALA A 62 -35.60 -1.74 -10.06
C ALA A 62 -35.57 -0.36 -10.76
N PHE A 63 -34.46 -0.02 -11.41
CA PHE A 63 -34.30 1.21 -12.18
C PHE A 63 -35.27 1.30 -13.37
N LEU A 64 -35.50 0.20 -14.09
CA LEU A 64 -36.46 0.15 -15.20
C LEU A 64 -37.91 0.35 -14.71
N LEU A 65 -38.27 -0.22 -13.56
CA LEU A 65 -39.59 0.01 -12.97
C LEU A 65 -39.75 1.45 -12.47
N ALA A 66 -38.72 2.02 -11.84
CA ALA A 66 -38.72 3.40 -11.37
C ALA A 66 -38.82 4.40 -12.53
N SER A 67 -38.13 4.16 -13.64
CA SER A 67 -38.20 5.02 -14.84
C SER A 67 -39.57 4.96 -15.54
N LYS A 68 -40.26 3.81 -15.50
CA LYS A 68 -41.63 3.68 -16.01
C LYS A 68 -42.68 4.30 -15.09
N ALA A 69 -42.42 4.34 -13.78
CA ALA A 69 -43.33 4.87 -12.78
C ALA A 69 -43.24 6.40 -12.61
N SER A 70 -42.12 7.02 -12.99
CA SER A 70 -41.86 8.44 -12.80
C SER A 70 -42.61 9.29 -13.84
N ARG A 71 -43.69 9.95 -13.42
CA ARG A 71 -44.39 11.00 -14.18
C ARG A 71 -43.91 12.37 -13.72
N GLY A 72 -42.73 12.79 -14.16
CA GLY A 72 -42.14 14.10 -13.82
C GLY A 72 -40.62 14.08 -13.76
N ARG A 73 -39.99 15.26 -13.80
CA ARG A 73 -38.54 15.42 -13.94
C ARG A 73 -37.71 15.09 -12.69
N ASP A 74 -38.33 14.86 -11.52
CA ASP A 74 -37.61 14.63 -10.26
C ASP A 74 -38.35 13.67 -9.33
N ALA A 75 -38.17 12.36 -9.55
CA ALA A 75 -38.65 11.33 -8.61
C ALA A 75 -37.48 10.86 -7.72
N PRO A 76 -37.48 11.12 -6.40
CA PRO A 76 -36.45 10.66 -5.46
C PRO A 76 -36.14 9.17 -5.59
N MET A 77 -37.16 8.35 -5.89
CA MET A 77 -37.02 6.91 -6.10
C MET A 77 -36.22 6.55 -7.36
N LEU A 78 -36.37 7.31 -8.45
CA LEU A 78 -35.56 7.12 -9.65
C LEU A 78 -34.09 7.46 -9.39
N ARG A 79 -33.82 8.54 -8.64
CA ARG A 79 -32.46 8.93 -8.23
C ARG A 79 -31.82 7.88 -7.33
N ALA A 80 -32.54 7.35 -6.36
CA ALA A 80 -32.07 6.25 -5.51
C ALA A 80 -31.76 4.97 -6.31
N CYS A 81 -32.62 4.60 -7.26
CA CYS A 81 -32.36 3.45 -8.14
C CYS A 81 -31.17 3.69 -9.07
N ALA A 82 -31.02 4.91 -9.61
CA ALA A 82 -29.87 5.29 -10.42
C ALA A 82 -28.57 5.17 -9.61
N PHE A 83 -28.59 5.67 -8.37
CA PHE A 83 -27.46 5.59 -7.45
C PHE A 83 -27.03 4.15 -7.17
N ASN A 84 -27.97 3.28 -6.75
CA ASN A 84 -27.66 1.88 -6.44
C ASN A 84 -27.19 1.10 -7.66
N LEU A 85 -27.81 1.33 -8.83
CA LEU A 85 -27.36 0.70 -10.08
C LEU A 85 -25.97 1.22 -10.49
N GLY A 86 -25.73 2.52 -10.38
CA GLY A 86 -24.44 3.13 -10.67
C GLY A 86 -23.33 2.57 -9.78
N ALA A 87 -23.57 2.52 -8.47
CA ALA A 87 -22.66 1.90 -7.51
C ALA A 87 -22.37 0.43 -7.85
N ALA A 88 -23.40 -0.35 -8.22
CA ALA A 88 -23.23 -1.75 -8.62
C ALA A 88 -22.40 -1.89 -9.90
N TYR A 89 -22.51 -0.98 -10.87
CA TYR A 89 -21.66 -1.01 -12.06
C TYR A 89 -20.19 -0.72 -11.74
N VAL A 90 -19.89 0.26 -10.88
CA VAL A 90 -18.50 0.52 -10.47
C VAL A 90 -17.91 -0.72 -9.78
N GLU A 91 -18.66 -1.31 -8.85
CA GLU A 91 -18.26 -2.51 -8.10
C GLU A 91 -17.98 -3.73 -8.98
N THR A 92 -18.72 -3.85 -10.08
CA THR A 92 -18.64 -5.00 -10.98
C THR A 92 -17.69 -4.77 -12.15
N GLY A 93 -16.96 -3.65 -12.18
CA GLY A 93 -15.90 -3.38 -13.15
C GLY A 93 -16.32 -2.57 -14.38
N ASP A 94 -17.47 -1.89 -14.35
CA ASP A 94 -17.88 -0.91 -15.38
C ASP A 94 -18.03 0.50 -14.77
N PRO A 95 -16.91 1.14 -14.37
CA PRO A 95 -16.96 2.42 -13.69
C PRO A 95 -17.44 3.57 -14.59
N ALA A 96 -17.36 3.45 -15.92
CA ALA A 96 -17.84 4.46 -16.85
C ALA A 96 -19.38 4.55 -16.83
N ARG A 97 -20.09 3.43 -16.99
CA ARG A 97 -21.55 3.41 -16.85
C ARG A 97 -21.99 3.71 -15.42
N GLY A 98 -21.20 3.23 -14.45
CA GLY A 98 -21.41 3.54 -13.04
C GLY A 98 -21.43 5.04 -12.78
N LEU A 99 -20.41 5.76 -13.26
CA LEU A 99 -20.29 7.20 -13.09
C LEU A 99 -21.46 7.97 -13.73
N GLU A 100 -21.88 7.60 -14.95
CA GLU A 100 -23.02 8.24 -15.63
C GLU A 100 -24.29 8.17 -14.77
N LEU A 101 -24.58 6.99 -14.21
CA LEU A 101 -25.75 6.76 -13.36
C LEU A 101 -25.63 7.44 -11.99
N LEU A 102 -24.45 7.46 -11.40
CA LEU A 102 -24.19 8.16 -10.13
C LEU A 102 -24.38 9.68 -10.27
N LEU A 103 -23.90 10.29 -11.36
CA LEU A 103 -24.13 11.70 -11.64
C LEU A 103 -25.61 11.98 -11.96
N ARG A 104 -26.29 11.07 -12.65
CA ARG A 104 -27.73 11.15 -12.91
C ARG A 104 -28.57 11.06 -11.63
N ALA A 105 -28.04 10.44 -10.57
CA ALA A 105 -28.67 10.45 -9.25
C ALA A 105 -28.65 11.83 -8.58
N GLN A 106 -28.02 12.84 -9.19
CA GLN A 106 -27.91 14.22 -8.70
C GLN A 106 -27.50 14.27 -7.22
N PRO A 107 -26.23 14.00 -6.89
CA PRO A 107 -25.71 14.35 -5.59
C PRO A 107 -25.83 15.88 -5.40
N GLU A 108 -26.92 16.35 -4.79
CA GLU A 108 -27.27 17.77 -4.68
C GLU A 108 -26.28 18.55 -3.78
N GLU A 109 -25.76 19.70 -4.23
CA GLU A 109 -24.82 20.54 -3.46
C GLU A 109 -25.40 21.14 -2.16
N LYS A 110 -26.73 21.08 -1.95
CA LYS A 110 -27.42 21.69 -0.81
C LYS A 110 -27.97 20.68 0.21
N ALA A 111 -27.86 19.38 -0.07
CA ALA A 111 -28.32 18.34 0.83
C ALA A 111 -27.30 18.10 1.95
N GLN A 112 -27.76 18.00 3.20
CA GLN A 112 -26.90 17.78 4.37
C GLN A 112 -27.06 16.35 4.89
N GLY A 113 -25.98 15.83 5.47
CA GLY A 113 -25.96 14.55 6.19
C GLY A 113 -25.31 13.40 5.45
N ARG A 114 -25.18 12.28 6.18
CA ARG A 114 -24.38 11.10 5.81
C ARG A 114 -24.70 10.53 4.43
N CYS A 115 -25.99 10.43 4.07
CA CYS A 115 -26.43 9.87 2.78
C CYS A 115 -25.88 10.64 1.58
N HIS A 116 -25.66 11.95 1.72
CA HIS A 116 -25.09 12.76 0.65
C HIS A 116 -23.55 12.60 0.58
N GLY A 117 -22.89 12.48 1.74
CA GLY A 117 -21.49 12.06 1.81
C GLY A 117 -21.24 10.76 1.04
N ASP A 118 -22.11 9.77 1.23
CA ASP A 118 -22.05 8.48 0.52
C ASP A 118 -22.23 8.61 -1.00
N GLN A 119 -23.05 9.56 -1.46
CA GLN A 119 -23.20 9.81 -2.89
C GLN A 119 -21.92 10.37 -3.50
N CYS A 120 -21.37 11.40 -2.86
CA CYS A 120 -20.09 12.01 -3.26
C CYS A 120 -18.95 10.98 -3.22
N PHE A 121 -18.92 10.13 -2.20
CA PHE A 121 -17.92 9.08 -2.03
C PHE A 121 -17.97 8.04 -3.16
N ASN A 122 -19.14 7.56 -3.55
CA ASN A 122 -19.26 6.62 -4.67
C ASN A 122 -18.89 7.26 -6.02
N VAL A 123 -19.20 8.54 -6.23
CA VAL A 123 -18.74 9.27 -7.43
C VAL A 123 -17.20 9.35 -7.43
N ALA A 124 -16.59 9.62 -6.27
CA ALA A 124 -15.14 9.62 -6.13
C ALA A 124 -14.53 8.26 -6.48
N LEU A 125 -15.10 7.16 -5.97
CA LEU A 125 -14.68 5.80 -6.31
C LEU A 125 -14.77 5.51 -7.81
N ALA A 126 -15.81 5.98 -8.49
CA ALA A 126 -15.96 5.82 -9.93
C ALA A 126 -14.85 6.55 -10.71
N TYR A 127 -14.55 7.80 -10.34
CA TYR A 127 -13.43 8.54 -10.94
C TYR A 127 -12.07 7.90 -10.64
N GLN A 128 -11.86 7.38 -9.43
CA GLN A 128 -10.65 6.66 -9.05
C GLN A 128 -10.47 5.40 -9.90
N ALA A 129 -11.53 4.61 -10.07
CA ALA A 129 -11.52 3.41 -10.92
C ALA A 129 -11.27 3.73 -12.41
N LEU A 130 -11.67 4.91 -12.87
CA LEU A 130 -11.36 5.43 -14.22
C LEU A 130 -9.93 6.00 -14.35
N GLY A 131 -9.16 6.07 -13.26
CA GLY A 131 -7.84 6.70 -13.23
C GLY A 131 -7.85 8.24 -13.25
N ASN A 132 -9.02 8.88 -13.16
CA ASN A 132 -9.13 10.33 -13.06
C ASN A 132 -8.99 10.78 -11.60
N LEU A 133 -7.77 10.64 -11.09
CA LEU A 133 -7.43 10.89 -9.68
C LEU A 133 -7.72 12.32 -9.21
N PRO A 134 -7.50 13.40 -10.00
CA PRO A 134 -7.86 14.76 -9.57
C PRO A 134 -9.36 14.94 -9.29
N GLN A 135 -10.22 14.35 -10.13
CA GLN A 135 -11.66 14.37 -9.88
C GLN A 135 -12.02 13.51 -8.66
N ALA A 136 -11.42 12.34 -8.51
CA ALA A 136 -11.64 11.50 -7.33
C ALA A 136 -11.37 12.26 -6.03
N VAL A 137 -10.21 12.93 -5.94
CA VAL A 137 -9.85 13.78 -4.79
C VAL A 137 -10.86 14.88 -4.53
N ALA A 138 -11.32 15.59 -5.58
CA ALA A 138 -12.31 16.64 -5.44
C ALA A 138 -13.64 16.11 -4.85
N TRP A 139 -14.08 14.93 -5.29
CA TRP A 139 -15.29 14.30 -4.79
C TRP A 139 -15.14 13.71 -3.38
N TYR A 140 -13.97 13.17 -3.01
CA TYR A 140 -13.70 12.76 -1.63
C TYR A 140 -13.74 13.95 -0.66
N ARG A 141 -13.20 15.11 -1.06
CA ARG A 141 -13.31 16.35 -0.26
C ARG A 141 -14.76 16.79 -0.06
N ARG A 142 -15.60 16.68 -1.10
CA ARG A 142 -17.04 16.91 -0.96
C ARG A 142 -17.66 15.94 0.04
N ALA A 143 -17.36 14.64 -0.09
CA ALA A 143 -17.87 13.62 0.84
C ALA A 143 -17.51 13.92 2.30
N LEU A 144 -16.25 14.32 2.56
CA LEU A 144 -15.76 14.70 3.89
C LEU A 144 -16.58 15.84 4.52
N GLY A 145 -17.03 16.81 3.72
CA GLY A 145 -17.88 17.91 4.19
C GLY A 145 -19.25 17.48 4.75
N HIS A 146 -19.67 16.23 4.50
CA HIS A 146 -20.98 15.71 4.90
C HIS A 146 -20.94 14.61 5.98
N TYR A 147 -19.76 14.07 6.30
CA TYR A 147 -19.64 13.01 7.29
C TYR A 147 -19.59 13.55 8.73
N GLN A 148 -20.55 13.11 9.55
CA GLN A 148 -20.63 13.39 10.99
C GLN A 148 -20.72 12.12 11.88
N PRO A 149 -20.21 10.96 11.42
CA PRO A 149 -19.35 10.21 12.32
C PRO A 149 -17.92 10.07 11.77
N LEU A 150 -16.96 10.09 12.68
CA LEU A 150 -15.52 10.14 12.40
C LEU A 150 -15.02 8.93 11.57
N GLY A 151 -15.66 7.77 11.67
CA GLY A 151 -15.25 6.58 10.91
C GLY A 151 -15.37 6.74 9.39
N ASP A 152 -16.45 7.34 8.90
CA ASP A 152 -16.65 7.56 7.46
C ASP A 152 -15.64 8.59 6.92
N GLN A 153 -15.23 9.56 7.76
CA GLN A 153 -14.17 10.51 7.42
C GLN A 153 -12.83 9.79 7.24
N GLY A 154 -12.50 8.83 8.11
CA GLY A 154 -11.29 8.02 8.01
C GLY A 154 -11.19 7.28 6.67
N GLN A 155 -12.30 6.71 6.20
CA GLN A 155 -12.32 6.02 4.91
C GLN A 155 -12.12 6.97 3.72
N ALA A 156 -12.79 8.12 3.71
CA ALA A 156 -12.60 9.12 2.66
C ALA A 156 -11.19 9.70 2.63
N GLN A 157 -10.59 9.97 3.80
CA GLN A 157 -9.20 10.41 3.91
C GLN A 157 -8.21 9.35 3.45
N ALA A 158 -8.42 8.08 3.81
CA ALA A 158 -7.55 6.98 3.36
C ALA A 158 -7.58 6.82 1.83
N GLN A 159 -8.76 6.88 1.20
CA GLN A 159 -8.89 6.82 -0.27
C GLN A 159 -8.28 8.03 -0.97
N MET A 160 -8.45 9.23 -0.39
CA MET A 160 -7.77 10.43 -0.87
C MET A 160 -6.24 10.30 -0.76
N GLY A 161 -5.73 9.71 0.33
CA GLY A 161 -4.32 9.37 0.48
C GLY A 161 -3.82 8.43 -0.61
N ALA A 162 -4.57 7.36 -0.93
CA ALA A 162 -4.25 6.46 -2.03
C ALA A 162 -4.21 7.17 -3.40
N CYS A 163 -5.14 8.11 -3.65
CA CYS A 163 -5.12 8.94 -4.86
C CYS A 163 -3.84 9.79 -4.93
N TYR A 164 -3.42 10.42 -3.84
CA TYR A 164 -2.19 11.22 -3.81
C TYR A 164 -0.93 10.37 -3.98
N GLN A 165 -0.89 9.15 -3.41
CA GLN A 165 0.21 8.21 -3.68
C GLN A 165 0.31 7.90 -5.17
N ALA A 166 -0.80 7.61 -5.83
CA ALA A 166 -0.85 7.31 -7.26
C ALA A 166 -0.52 8.53 -8.14
N LEU A 167 -0.79 9.76 -7.65
CA LEU A 167 -0.38 11.02 -8.28
C LEU A 167 1.11 11.37 -8.04
N GLY A 168 1.84 10.58 -7.25
CA GLY A 168 3.23 10.87 -6.90
C GLY A 168 3.40 12.05 -5.93
N GLN A 169 2.42 12.28 -5.05
CA GLN A 169 2.41 13.36 -4.06
C GLN A 169 2.46 12.77 -2.64
N PRO A 170 3.61 12.22 -2.20
CA PRO A 170 3.71 11.47 -0.95
C PRO A 170 3.44 12.32 0.30
N GLU A 171 3.69 13.63 0.28
CA GLU A 171 3.47 14.53 1.42
C GLU A 171 1.97 14.72 1.69
N LEU A 172 1.20 14.99 0.64
CA LEU A 172 -0.26 15.09 0.74
C LEU A 172 -0.89 13.75 1.10
N ALA A 173 -0.33 12.65 0.58
CA ALA A 173 -0.76 11.30 0.96
C ALA A 173 -0.53 11.04 2.46
N ALA A 174 0.66 11.37 2.98
CA ALA A 174 1.01 11.21 4.38
C ALA A 174 0.04 11.99 5.29
N GLN A 175 -0.26 13.24 4.93
CA GLN A 175 -1.21 14.07 5.68
C GLN A 175 -2.61 13.45 5.71
N CYS A 176 -3.14 13.04 4.55
CA CYS A 176 -4.45 12.39 4.49
C CYS A 176 -4.51 11.11 5.32
N LEU A 177 -3.44 10.31 5.32
CA LEU A 177 -3.38 9.05 6.07
C LEU A 177 -3.24 9.27 7.59
N GLN A 178 -2.56 10.35 8.02
CA GLN A 178 -2.53 10.74 9.43
C GLN A 178 -3.90 11.20 9.90
N ASP A 179 -4.59 12.04 9.11
CA ASP A 179 -5.95 12.45 9.43
C ASP A 179 -6.89 11.23 9.48
N ALA A 180 -6.73 10.29 8.52
CA ALA A 180 -7.51 9.06 8.48
C ALA A 180 -7.33 8.24 9.75
N SER A 181 -6.09 8.13 10.24
CA SER A 181 -5.80 7.44 11.49
C SER A 181 -6.51 8.08 12.68
N GLN A 182 -6.43 9.41 12.81
CA GLN A 182 -7.10 10.14 13.89
C GLN A 182 -8.60 9.88 13.87
N ALA A 183 -9.21 9.93 12.69
CA ALA A 183 -10.64 9.69 12.50
C ALA A 183 -11.04 8.24 12.86
N TYR A 184 -10.25 7.25 12.45
CA TYR A 184 -10.46 5.84 12.84
C TYR A 184 -10.26 5.60 14.34
N ALA A 185 -9.24 6.20 14.95
CA ALA A 185 -8.95 6.06 16.38
C ALA A 185 -10.10 6.60 17.22
N GLN A 186 -10.61 7.79 16.88
CA GLN A 186 -11.77 8.37 17.56
C GLN A 186 -13.06 7.57 17.33
N ALA A 187 -13.17 6.88 16.19
CA ALA A 187 -14.26 5.95 15.89
C ALA A 187 -14.12 4.57 16.58
N GLY A 188 -13.09 4.36 17.41
CA GLY A 188 -12.85 3.09 18.11
C GLY A 188 -12.38 1.97 17.18
N GLN A 189 -11.72 2.30 16.07
CA GLN A 189 -11.20 1.35 15.08
C GLN A 189 -9.66 1.35 15.07
N PRO A 190 -9.00 0.86 16.16
CA PRO A 190 -7.55 0.95 16.31
C PRO A 190 -6.77 0.21 15.22
N ARG A 191 -7.31 -0.89 14.67
CA ARG A 191 -6.72 -1.59 13.53
C ARG A 191 -6.60 -0.70 12.29
N ALA A 192 -7.71 -0.06 11.89
CA ALA A 192 -7.74 0.80 10.72
C ALA A 192 -6.85 2.05 10.92
N ALA A 193 -6.83 2.58 12.15
CA ALA A 193 -5.96 3.67 12.53
C ALA A 193 -4.46 3.31 12.42
N ALA A 194 -4.08 2.14 12.94
CA ALA A 194 -2.72 1.62 12.83
C ALA A 194 -2.29 1.42 11.36
N LEU A 195 -3.14 0.79 10.55
CA LEU A 195 -2.86 0.60 9.11
C LEU A 195 -2.67 1.94 8.38
N ALA A 196 -3.47 2.95 8.71
CA ALA A 196 -3.35 4.28 8.12
C ALA A 196 -2.02 4.97 8.51
N LEU A 197 -1.57 4.89 9.77
CA LEU A 197 -0.27 5.44 10.17
C LEU A 197 0.92 4.68 9.57
N GLY A 198 0.87 3.36 9.51
CA GLY A 198 1.91 2.58 8.83
C GLY A 198 2.07 3.01 7.36
N ALA A 199 0.95 3.19 6.66
CA ALA A 199 0.94 3.72 5.29
C ALA A 199 1.44 5.18 5.22
N ALA A 200 1.10 6.02 6.21
CA ALA A 200 1.58 7.39 6.31
C ALA A 200 3.11 7.44 6.45
N ALA A 201 3.68 6.63 7.35
CA ALA A 201 5.13 6.53 7.54
C ALA A 201 5.84 6.11 6.25
N GLY A 202 5.28 5.15 5.50
CA GLY A 202 5.78 4.76 4.19
C GLY A 202 5.77 5.91 3.17
N CYS A 203 4.78 6.81 3.22
CA CYS A 203 4.76 8.02 2.39
C CYS A 203 5.80 9.04 2.85
N MET A 204 5.95 9.24 4.16
CA MET A 204 6.93 10.16 4.72
C MET A 204 8.36 9.76 4.34
N LEU A 205 8.69 8.46 4.42
CA LEU A 205 9.98 7.92 3.99
C LEU A 205 10.25 8.17 2.50
N LYS A 206 9.24 7.99 1.65
CA LYS A 206 9.34 8.24 0.20
C LYS A 206 9.54 9.72 -0.14
N SER A 207 8.95 10.63 0.62
CA SER A 207 9.12 12.07 0.40
C SER A 207 10.55 12.55 0.65
N GLY A 208 11.24 11.95 1.64
CA GLY A 208 12.54 12.43 2.12
C GLY A 208 12.50 13.80 2.82
N GLN A 209 11.32 14.41 3.00
CA GLN A 209 11.17 15.74 3.58
C GLN A 209 11.01 15.74 5.11
N HIS A 210 10.73 14.57 5.69
CA HIS A 210 10.51 14.40 7.12
C HIS A 210 11.78 14.02 7.85
N GLY A 211 11.97 14.59 9.04
CA GLY A 211 13.06 14.20 9.93
C GLY A 211 12.86 12.77 10.44
N VAL A 212 13.96 12.05 10.70
CA VAL A 212 13.92 10.68 11.23
C VAL A 212 13.03 10.57 12.48
N GLY A 213 13.11 11.54 13.40
CA GLY A 213 12.30 11.55 14.62
C GLY A 213 10.79 11.64 14.37
N GLU A 214 10.36 12.38 13.34
CA GLU A 214 8.95 12.49 12.98
C GLU A 214 8.40 11.17 12.46
N VAL A 215 9.16 10.50 11.59
CA VAL A 215 8.77 9.20 11.04
C VAL A 215 8.73 8.13 12.14
N VAL A 216 9.72 8.14 13.05
CA VAL A 216 9.73 7.21 14.20
C VAL A 216 8.49 7.39 15.07
N GLN A 217 8.11 8.63 15.39
CA GLN A 217 6.90 8.88 16.18
C GLN A 217 5.64 8.30 15.51
N VAL A 218 5.50 8.43 14.19
CA VAL A 218 4.37 7.86 13.45
C VAL A 218 4.40 6.33 13.47
N LEU A 219 5.57 5.71 13.33
CA LEU A 219 5.73 4.25 13.42
C LEU A 219 5.42 3.71 14.83
N GLU A 220 5.85 4.41 15.89
CA GLU A 220 5.55 4.05 17.29
C GLU A 220 4.06 4.20 17.63
N GLU A 221 3.42 5.27 17.16
CA GLU A 221 1.97 5.47 17.32
C GLU A 221 1.19 4.38 16.57
N SER A 222 1.61 4.05 15.35
CA SER A 222 1.07 2.92 14.58
C SER A 222 1.17 1.61 15.34
N TRP A 223 2.32 1.34 15.95
CA TRP A 223 2.54 0.15 16.77
C TRP A 223 1.60 0.11 17.98
N ARG A 224 1.49 1.22 18.72
CA ARG A 224 0.62 1.31 19.89
C ARG A 224 -0.85 1.02 19.54
N LEU A 225 -1.34 1.60 18.44
CA LEU A 225 -2.69 1.33 17.95
C LEU A 225 -2.86 -0.14 17.52
N ALA A 226 -1.84 -0.74 16.92
CA ALA A 226 -1.82 -2.15 16.56
C ALA A 226 -2.00 -3.05 17.81
N GLU A 227 -1.32 -2.73 18.91
CA GLU A 227 -1.45 -3.46 20.19
C GLU A 227 -2.83 -3.31 20.83
N MET A 228 -3.48 -2.16 20.65
CA MET A 228 -4.84 -1.91 21.15
C MET A 228 -5.94 -2.65 20.37
N SER A 229 -5.63 -3.17 19.18
CA SER A 229 -6.57 -3.91 18.36
C SER A 229 -6.91 -5.28 18.93
N THR A 230 -8.19 -5.66 18.87
CA THR A 230 -8.66 -7.03 19.14
C THR A 230 -8.44 -7.96 17.94
N GLU A 231 -8.27 -7.41 16.74
CA GLU A 231 -8.09 -8.12 15.47
C GLU A 231 -6.60 -8.33 15.15
N ARG A 232 -5.80 -8.75 16.14
CA ARG A 232 -4.33 -8.84 15.98
C ARG A 232 -3.89 -9.81 14.90
N GLN A 233 -4.66 -10.87 14.65
CA GLN A 233 -4.39 -11.86 13.61
C GLN A 233 -4.39 -11.28 12.19
N LEU A 234 -4.87 -10.04 12.02
CA LEU A 234 -4.95 -9.36 10.73
C LEU A 234 -3.89 -8.27 10.57
N LEU A 235 -2.90 -8.20 11.48
CA LEU A 235 -1.86 -7.18 11.54
C LEU A 235 -0.47 -7.65 11.06
N GLY A 236 -0.32 -8.90 10.61
CA GLY A 236 0.98 -9.45 10.15
C GLY A 236 1.67 -8.56 9.11
N GLN A 237 0.94 -8.19 8.05
CA GLN A 237 1.44 -7.27 7.02
C GLN A 237 1.84 -5.90 7.59
N LEU A 238 1.08 -5.34 8.54
CA LEU A 238 1.43 -4.07 9.18
C LEU A 238 2.77 -4.17 9.90
N TYR A 239 2.97 -5.18 10.73
CA TYR A 239 4.23 -5.34 11.46
C TYR A 239 5.42 -5.54 10.51
N ASN A 240 5.23 -6.26 9.40
CA ASN A 240 6.25 -6.34 8.35
C ASN A 240 6.56 -4.95 7.75
N ASP A 241 5.53 -4.15 7.43
CA ASP A 241 5.71 -2.82 6.86
C ASP A 241 6.38 -1.84 7.86
N LEU A 242 6.04 -1.93 9.15
CA LEU A 242 6.73 -1.19 10.22
C LEU A 242 8.20 -1.60 10.30
N GLY A 243 8.51 -2.89 10.22
CA GLY A 243 9.89 -3.39 10.21
C GLY A 243 10.69 -2.89 9.00
N LEU A 244 10.06 -2.81 7.82
CA LEU A 244 10.66 -2.19 6.64
C LEU A 244 10.90 -0.69 6.86
N GLY A 245 9.96 0.02 7.49
CA GLY A 245 10.12 1.43 7.85
C GLY A 245 11.31 1.66 8.78
N TYR A 246 11.41 0.91 9.86
CA TYR A 246 12.56 0.97 10.78
C TYR A 246 13.88 0.60 10.09
N SER A 247 13.87 -0.39 9.18
CA SER A 247 15.06 -0.76 8.40
C SER A 247 15.53 0.37 7.48
N GLN A 248 14.62 1.09 6.83
CA GLN A 248 14.96 2.26 6.01
C GLN A 248 15.60 3.38 6.84
N LEU A 249 15.13 3.55 8.09
CA LEU A 249 15.71 4.49 9.06
C LEU A 249 16.99 3.97 9.73
N GLN A 250 17.48 2.77 9.37
CA GLN A 250 18.64 2.11 9.97
C GLN A 250 18.46 1.77 11.47
N LEU A 251 17.21 1.68 11.93
CA LEU A 251 16.83 1.30 13.30
C LEU A 251 16.63 -0.22 13.38
N PHE A 252 17.69 -0.98 13.08
CA PHE A 252 17.62 -2.42 12.90
C PHE A 252 17.11 -3.23 14.11
N PRO A 253 17.38 -2.86 15.38
CA PRO A 253 16.78 -3.57 16.52
C PRO A 253 15.24 -3.49 16.52
N LEU A 254 14.68 -2.30 16.26
CA LEU A 254 13.23 -2.12 16.16
C LEU A 254 12.65 -2.84 14.94
N ALA A 255 13.41 -2.90 13.84
CA ALA A 255 13.01 -3.68 12.67
C ALA A 255 12.92 -5.18 12.98
N VAL A 256 13.90 -5.74 13.70
CA VAL A 256 13.90 -7.14 14.16
C VAL A 256 12.67 -7.41 15.02
N GLU A 257 12.37 -6.54 15.99
CA GLU A 257 11.18 -6.67 16.86
C GLU A 257 9.89 -6.70 16.02
N ALA A 258 9.76 -5.81 15.04
CA ALA A 258 8.62 -5.75 14.14
C ALA A 258 8.46 -7.02 13.29
N PHE A 259 9.53 -7.50 12.66
CA PHE A 259 9.48 -8.73 11.87
C PHE A 259 9.15 -9.96 12.72
N LEU A 260 9.65 -10.02 13.95
CA LEU A 260 9.31 -11.10 14.89
C LEU A 260 7.82 -11.07 15.30
N GLN A 261 7.20 -9.89 15.43
CA GLN A 261 5.75 -9.78 15.62
C GLN A 261 4.96 -10.18 14.37
N ALA A 262 5.47 -9.90 13.18
CA ALA A 262 4.82 -10.27 11.92
C ALA A 262 4.81 -11.78 11.66
N LEU A 263 5.91 -12.47 12.00
CA LEU A 263 6.14 -13.87 11.65
C LEU A 263 5.01 -14.84 12.07
N PRO A 264 4.52 -14.85 13.33
CA PRO A 264 3.43 -15.75 13.74
C PRO A 264 2.06 -15.37 13.13
N LEU A 265 1.95 -14.23 12.45
CA LEU A 265 0.71 -13.71 11.86
C LEU A 265 0.67 -13.86 10.34
N CYS A 266 1.68 -14.50 9.74
CA CYS A 266 1.74 -14.75 8.31
C CYS A 266 0.61 -15.71 7.89
N ARG A 267 -0.04 -15.42 6.75
CA ARG A 267 -1.19 -16.20 6.26
C ARG A 267 -0.80 -17.40 5.41
N GLY A 268 0.48 -17.52 5.05
CA GLY A 268 0.99 -18.63 4.26
C GLY A 268 2.49 -18.57 4.03
N PRO A 269 3.05 -19.63 3.40
CA PRO A 269 4.49 -19.83 3.28
C PRO A 269 5.22 -18.74 2.49
N GLY A 270 4.58 -18.12 1.50
CA GLY A 270 5.19 -17.00 0.76
C GLY A 270 5.34 -15.72 1.57
N GLU A 271 4.34 -15.40 2.42
CA GLU A 271 4.41 -14.26 3.33
C GLU A 271 5.45 -14.51 4.42
N GLU A 272 5.45 -15.72 5.00
CA GLU A 272 6.43 -16.15 6.00
C GLU A 272 7.87 -16.05 5.46
N ALA A 273 8.11 -16.54 4.24
CA ALA A 273 9.41 -16.45 3.58
C ALA A 273 9.88 -15.00 3.38
N THR A 274 8.96 -14.09 3.05
CA THR A 274 9.26 -12.66 2.90
C THR A 274 9.67 -12.04 4.25
N VAL A 275 8.93 -12.32 5.31
CA VAL A 275 9.25 -11.82 6.67
C VAL A 275 10.59 -12.39 7.16
N LEU A 276 10.85 -13.68 6.94
CA LEU A 276 12.13 -14.32 7.30
C LEU A 276 13.31 -13.69 6.54
N ARG A 277 13.15 -13.42 5.24
CA ARG A 277 14.19 -12.73 4.46
C ARG A 277 14.47 -11.33 5.02
N ASN A 278 13.41 -10.58 5.37
CA ASN A 278 13.55 -9.25 5.96
C ASN A 278 14.23 -9.27 7.33
N LEU A 279 13.86 -10.23 8.19
CA LEU A 279 14.49 -10.47 9.47
C LEU A 279 15.98 -10.80 9.31
N GLY A 280 16.33 -11.70 8.38
CA GLY A 280 17.71 -12.02 8.06
C GLY A 280 18.51 -10.83 7.53
N MET A 281 17.89 -9.91 6.77
CA MET A 281 18.54 -8.68 6.32
C MET A 281 18.82 -7.73 7.50
N ALA A 282 17.89 -7.60 8.44
CA ALA A 282 18.11 -6.79 9.65
C ALA A 282 19.23 -7.37 10.53
N HIS A 283 19.29 -8.69 10.69
CA HIS A 283 20.40 -9.37 11.38
C HIS A 283 21.75 -9.19 10.67
N ASN A 284 21.78 -9.26 9.34
CA ASN A 284 22.99 -8.93 8.56
C ASN A 284 23.49 -7.51 8.86
N ALA A 285 22.57 -6.54 8.92
CA ALA A 285 22.92 -5.15 9.20
C ALA A 285 23.41 -4.92 10.64
N LEU A 286 22.96 -5.74 11.59
CA LEU A 286 23.45 -5.77 12.97
C LEU A 286 24.78 -6.54 13.14
N GLY A 287 25.24 -7.24 12.10
CA GLY A 287 26.42 -8.11 12.18
C GLY A 287 26.16 -9.49 12.82
N HIS A 288 24.89 -9.83 13.05
CA HIS A 288 24.44 -11.12 13.60
C HIS A 288 24.34 -12.17 12.46
N TYR A 289 25.48 -12.51 11.88
CA TYR A 289 25.52 -13.30 10.64
C TYR A 289 25.11 -14.77 10.81
N GLN A 290 25.26 -15.35 12.00
CA GLN A 290 24.79 -16.73 12.25
C GLN A 290 23.26 -16.80 12.19
N GLU A 291 22.56 -15.88 12.86
CA GLU A 291 21.10 -15.77 12.84
C GLU A 291 20.60 -15.42 11.44
N ALA A 292 21.26 -14.47 10.77
CA ALA A 292 20.91 -14.10 9.40
C ALA A 292 20.99 -15.30 8.44
N ARG A 293 22.02 -16.14 8.56
CA ARG A 293 22.17 -17.37 7.78
C ARG A 293 20.96 -18.30 7.96
N GLU A 294 20.51 -18.52 9.20
CA GLU A 294 19.37 -19.39 9.48
C GLU A 294 18.06 -18.86 8.88
N PHE A 295 17.80 -17.56 9.02
CA PHE A 295 16.60 -16.94 8.46
C PHE A 295 16.60 -16.94 6.93
N HIS A 296 17.73 -16.59 6.29
CA HIS A 296 17.82 -16.58 4.83
C HIS A 296 17.70 -17.98 4.22
N GLN A 297 18.26 -19.01 4.88
CA GLN A 297 18.10 -20.40 4.44
C GLN A 297 16.63 -20.82 4.45
N LYS A 298 15.93 -20.63 5.58
CA LYS A 298 14.49 -20.93 5.67
C LYS A 298 13.67 -20.16 4.64
N ALA A 299 14.00 -18.88 4.41
CA ALA A 299 13.33 -18.08 3.38
C ALA A 299 13.56 -18.63 1.96
N ALA A 300 14.78 -19.05 1.63
CA ALA A 300 15.10 -19.63 0.32
C ALA A 300 14.35 -20.95 0.08
N ASP A 301 14.27 -21.80 1.10
CA ASP A 301 13.56 -23.08 1.03
C ASP A 301 12.04 -22.87 0.84
N LEU A 302 11.44 -21.96 1.63
CA LEU A 302 10.03 -21.62 1.51
C LEU A 302 9.69 -20.97 0.16
N HIS A 303 10.44 -19.95 -0.29
CA HIS A 303 10.23 -19.35 -1.62
C HIS A 303 10.34 -20.41 -2.74
N GLY A 304 11.25 -21.37 -2.62
CA GLY A 304 11.36 -22.51 -3.53
C GLY A 304 10.10 -23.38 -3.53
N SER A 305 9.60 -23.74 -2.34
CA SER A 305 8.41 -24.59 -2.19
C SER A 305 7.14 -24.00 -2.79
N VAL A 306 7.01 -22.67 -2.83
CA VAL A 306 5.86 -21.96 -3.41
C VAL A 306 6.10 -21.47 -4.85
N GLY A 307 7.23 -21.82 -5.45
CA GLY A 307 7.56 -21.45 -6.83
C GLY A 307 7.92 -19.97 -7.05
N GLN A 308 8.28 -19.23 -6.00
CA GLN A 308 8.66 -17.81 -6.07
C GLN A 308 10.15 -17.67 -6.41
N ARG A 309 10.52 -18.03 -7.65
CA ARG A 309 11.93 -18.13 -8.08
C ARG A 309 12.73 -16.84 -7.93
N TRP A 310 12.11 -15.69 -8.22
CA TRP A 310 12.76 -14.39 -8.09
C TRP A 310 13.14 -14.07 -6.65
N GLU A 311 12.20 -14.26 -5.71
CA GLU A 311 12.44 -14.05 -4.29
C GLU A 311 13.40 -15.08 -3.70
N GLN A 312 13.36 -16.33 -4.18
CA GLN A 312 14.32 -17.37 -3.81
C GLN A 312 15.76 -16.96 -4.14
N GLY A 313 16.00 -16.39 -5.33
CA GLY A 313 17.32 -15.89 -5.72
C GLY A 313 17.83 -14.79 -4.79
N ARG A 314 16.96 -13.87 -4.37
CA ARG A 314 17.29 -12.81 -3.40
C ARG A 314 17.63 -13.36 -2.02
N SER A 315 16.94 -14.40 -1.56
CA SER A 315 17.28 -15.12 -0.33
C SER A 315 18.67 -15.75 -0.42
N PHE A 316 18.98 -16.44 -1.53
CA PHE A 316 20.30 -17.04 -1.74
C PHE A 316 21.43 -16.00 -1.77
N GLY A 317 21.23 -14.87 -2.44
CA GLY A 317 22.23 -13.78 -2.43
C GLY A 317 22.48 -13.22 -1.02
N SER A 318 21.43 -13.10 -0.22
CA SER A 318 21.52 -12.59 1.16
C SER A 318 22.14 -13.61 2.13
N LEU A 319 21.86 -14.90 1.90
CA LEU A 319 22.50 -16.03 2.58
C LEU A 319 24.00 -16.08 2.25
N ALA A 320 24.35 -15.94 0.96
CA ALA A 320 25.72 -15.92 0.50
C ALA A 320 26.53 -14.79 1.13
N PHE A 321 25.92 -13.60 1.28
CA PHE A 321 26.52 -12.49 2.00
C PHE A 321 26.82 -12.88 3.46
N ALA A 322 25.84 -13.43 4.19
CA ALA A 322 26.03 -13.82 5.59
C ALA A 322 27.15 -14.87 5.75
N LEU A 323 27.18 -15.88 4.87
CA LEU A 323 28.22 -16.91 4.84
C LEU A 323 29.61 -16.33 4.55
N SER A 324 29.70 -15.36 3.63
CA SER A 324 30.96 -14.68 3.34
C SER A 324 31.47 -13.90 4.55
N GLN A 325 30.58 -13.27 5.32
CA GLN A 325 30.95 -12.55 6.54
C GLN A 325 31.38 -13.49 7.67
N LEU A 326 30.88 -14.73 7.68
CA LEU A 326 31.33 -15.81 8.57
C LEU A 326 32.64 -16.49 8.11
N GLY A 327 33.18 -16.11 6.94
CA GLY A 327 34.41 -16.67 6.38
C GLY A 327 34.22 -17.95 5.54
N ASP A 328 32.99 -18.45 5.40
CA ASP A 328 32.69 -19.60 4.53
C ASP A 328 32.52 -19.15 3.07
N HIS A 329 33.63 -18.77 2.45
CA HIS A 329 33.64 -18.25 1.09
C HIS A 329 33.29 -19.31 0.03
N LYS A 330 33.44 -20.61 0.34
CA LYS A 330 33.02 -21.70 -0.56
C LYS A 330 31.50 -21.80 -0.59
N ALA A 331 30.85 -21.89 0.57
CA ALA A 331 29.40 -21.92 0.64
C ALA A 331 28.77 -20.61 0.13
N ALA A 332 29.41 -19.46 0.39
CA ALA A 332 28.99 -18.18 -0.18
C ALA A 332 28.99 -18.20 -1.72
N ARG A 333 30.06 -18.67 -2.35
CA ARG A 333 30.15 -18.82 -3.80
C ARG A 333 29.02 -19.69 -4.35
N ASP A 334 28.78 -20.85 -3.74
CA ASP A 334 27.76 -21.79 -4.22
C ASP A 334 26.35 -21.18 -4.12
N ASN A 335 26.06 -20.43 -3.05
CA ASN A 335 24.80 -19.69 -2.91
C ASN A 335 24.68 -18.51 -3.89
N TYR A 336 25.77 -17.80 -4.19
CA TYR A 336 25.73 -16.79 -5.25
C TYR A 336 25.50 -17.40 -6.65
N LEU A 337 25.96 -18.63 -6.92
CA LEU A 337 25.62 -19.34 -8.15
C LEU A 337 24.12 -19.67 -8.22
N HIS A 338 23.52 -20.11 -7.11
CA HIS A 338 22.07 -20.29 -7.04
C HIS A 338 21.30 -18.98 -7.26
N ALA A 339 21.77 -17.87 -6.68
CA ALA A 339 21.21 -16.54 -6.89
C ALA A 339 21.31 -16.10 -8.36
N LEU A 340 22.47 -16.31 -8.99
CA LEU A 340 22.70 -15.99 -10.40
C LEU A 340 21.76 -16.80 -11.31
N GLN A 341 21.64 -18.11 -11.08
CA GLN A 341 20.74 -18.95 -11.84
C GLN A 341 19.29 -18.49 -11.70
N ALA A 342 18.82 -18.20 -10.48
CA ALA A 342 17.46 -17.70 -10.27
C ALA A 342 17.21 -16.34 -10.96
N ALA A 343 18.21 -15.46 -10.98
CA ALA A 343 18.13 -14.18 -11.67
C ALA A 343 18.14 -14.34 -13.21
N GLN A 344 18.81 -15.37 -13.74
CA GLN A 344 18.73 -15.73 -15.16
C GLN A 344 17.35 -16.31 -15.51
N ASP A 345 16.85 -17.24 -14.70
CA ASP A 345 15.53 -17.88 -14.90
C ASP A 345 14.38 -16.86 -14.94
N THR A 346 14.54 -15.74 -14.22
CA THR A 346 13.52 -14.69 -14.06
C THR A 346 13.77 -13.44 -14.91
N GLY A 347 14.89 -13.39 -15.65
CA GLY A 347 15.29 -12.21 -16.42
C GLY A 347 15.67 -10.98 -15.57
N ASP A 348 15.96 -11.17 -14.28
CA ASP A 348 16.39 -10.10 -13.38
C ASP A 348 17.85 -9.70 -13.63
N VAL A 349 18.06 -8.78 -14.56
CA VAL A 349 19.38 -8.24 -14.90
C VAL A 349 20.08 -7.64 -13.68
N LYS A 350 19.33 -7.04 -12.74
CA LYS A 350 19.91 -6.47 -11.52
C LYS A 350 20.44 -7.56 -10.60
N GLY A 351 19.62 -8.59 -10.36
CA GLY A 351 20.03 -9.78 -9.61
C GLY A 351 21.24 -10.48 -10.22
N GLN A 352 21.34 -10.54 -11.55
CA GLN A 352 22.47 -11.16 -12.24
C GLN A 352 23.80 -10.44 -11.95
N TRP A 353 23.85 -9.10 -12.15
CA TRP A 353 25.11 -8.38 -11.91
C TRP A 353 25.48 -8.34 -10.43
N GLN A 354 24.50 -8.30 -9.52
CA GLN A 354 24.75 -8.38 -8.07
C GLN A 354 25.31 -9.75 -7.66
N ALA A 355 24.79 -10.83 -8.24
CA ALA A 355 25.31 -12.18 -8.00
C ALA A 355 26.73 -12.34 -8.57
N CYS A 356 27.02 -11.81 -9.77
CA CYS A 356 28.37 -11.76 -10.32
C CYS A 356 29.33 -10.96 -9.42
N GLU A 357 28.91 -9.81 -8.87
CA GLU A 357 29.71 -9.06 -7.90
C GLU A 357 30.05 -9.92 -6.67
N GLY A 358 29.06 -10.62 -6.12
CA GLY A 358 29.24 -11.53 -4.98
C GLY A 358 30.19 -12.69 -5.29
N LEU A 359 30.05 -13.30 -6.46
CA LEU A 359 30.93 -14.36 -6.95
C LEU A 359 32.38 -13.87 -7.12
N GLY A 360 32.56 -12.65 -7.65
CA GLY A 360 33.87 -12.03 -7.77
C GLY A 360 34.55 -11.84 -6.41
N ALA A 361 33.78 -11.36 -5.42
CA ALA A 361 34.27 -11.19 -4.06
C ALA A 361 34.63 -12.52 -3.38
N ALA A 362 33.78 -13.55 -3.51
CA ALA A 362 34.04 -14.88 -2.98
C ALA A 362 35.27 -15.53 -3.64
N ALA A 363 35.40 -15.42 -4.96
CA ALA A 363 36.55 -15.93 -5.71
C ALA A 363 37.86 -15.25 -5.28
N ALA A 364 37.87 -13.92 -5.11
CA ALA A 364 39.04 -13.19 -4.63
C ALA A 364 39.47 -13.65 -3.23
N ARG A 365 38.52 -13.86 -2.32
CA ARG A 365 38.78 -14.40 -0.97
C ARG A 365 39.32 -15.82 -0.96
N LEU A 366 38.95 -16.62 -1.97
CA LEU A 366 39.45 -17.98 -2.18
C LEU A 366 40.80 -18.02 -2.94
N GLY A 367 41.37 -16.87 -3.32
CA GLY A 367 42.59 -16.79 -4.14
C GLY A 367 42.39 -17.15 -5.61
N GLN A 368 41.15 -17.25 -6.08
CA GLN A 368 40.79 -17.60 -7.46
C GLN A 368 40.72 -16.33 -8.32
N HIS A 369 41.86 -15.66 -8.50
CA HIS A 369 41.93 -14.32 -9.08
C HIS A 369 41.38 -14.22 -10.50
N ASP A 370 41.71 -15.17 -11.38
CA ASP A 370 41.20 -15.18 -12.76
C ASP A 370 39.67 -15.22 -12.81
N GLN A 371 39.09 -16.03 -11.91
CA GLN A 371 37.64 -16.16 -11.78
C GLN A 371 37.01 -14.89 -11.20
N ALA A 372 37.68 -14.24 -10.25
CA ALA A 372 37.25 -12.96 -9.70
C ALA A 372 37.20 -11.88 -10.78
N LEU A 373 38.26 -11.77 -11.60
CA LEU A 373 38.32 -10.84 -12.72
C LEU A 373 37.21 -11.10 -13.75
N LYS A 374 36.93 -12.36 -14.06
CA LYS A 374 35.84 -12.73 -14.97
C LYS A 374 34.49 -12.23 -14.44
N TYR A 375 34.16 -12.55 -13.19
CA TYR A 375 32.86 -12.17 -12.62
C TYR A 375 32.68 -10.65 -12.45
N TYR A 376 33.73 -9.92 -12.05
CA TYR A 376 33.65 -8.46 -11.98
C TYR A 376 33.46 -7.80 -13.35
N LYS A 377 34.08 -8.34 -14.41
CA LYS A 377 33.85 -7.89 -15.80
C LYS A 377 32.41 -8.16 -16.25
N GLU A 378 31.88 -9.34 -15.94
CA GLU A 378 30.48 -9.69 -16.24
C GLU A 378 29.50 -8.75 -15.51
N ALA A 379 29.73 -8.46 -14.22
CA ALA A 379 28.92 -7.52 -13.45
C ALA A 379 28.93 -6.11 -14.07
N LEU A 380 30.11 -5.60 -14.44
CA LEU A 380 30.26 -4.29 -15.10
C LEU A 380 29.57 -4.22 -16.46
N ALA A 381 29.61 -5.31 -17.23
CA ALA A 381 28.96 -5.35 -18.54
C ALA A 381 27.43 -5.24 -18.44
N GLN A 382 26.85 -5.76 -17.36
CA GLN A 382 25.40 -5.81 -17.13
C GLN A 382 24.85 -4.58 -16.38
N CYS A 383 25.66 -3.90 -15.56
CA CYS A 383 25.21 -2.74 -14.77
C CYS A 383 25.24 -1.39 -15.53
N ARG A 384 25.24 -1.38 -16.87
CA ARG A 384 25.39 -0.14 -17.67
C ARG A 384 24.31 0.91 -17.40
N LYS A 385 23.10 0.48 -17.04
CA LYS A 385 21.94 1.34 -16.75
C LYS A 385 21.83 1.76 -15.28
N GLU A 386 22.74 1.29 -14.43
CA GLU A 386 22.78 1.64 -13.00
C GLU A 386 23.51 2.98 -12.78
N PRO A 387 23.29 3.64 -11.61
CA PRO A 387 24.00 4.86 -11.25
C PRO A 387 25.52 4.71 -11.31
N ASP A 388 26.22 5.80 -11.62
CA ASP A 388 27.68 5.78 -11.77
C ASP A 388 28.39 5.28 -10.50
N SER A 389 27.85 5.55 -9.31
CA SER A 389 28.37 5.04 -8.04
C SER A 389 28.45 3.50 -7.96
N VAL A 390 27.50 2.78 -8.59
CA VAL A 390 27.53 1.32 -8.68
C VAL A 390 28.67 0.87 -9.58
N ARG A 391 28.83 1.53 -10.72
CA ARG A 391 29.86 1.22 -11.72
C ARG A 391 31.26 1.51 -11.17
N GLU A 392 31.46 2.67 -10.55
CA GLU A 392 32.71 3.07 -9.90
C GLU A 392 33.14 2.08 -8.81
N ARG A 393 32.20 1.65 -7.97
CA ARG A 393 32.45 0.62 -6.95
C ARG A 393 32.91 -0.70 -7.57
N LEU A 394 32.28 -1.14 -8.65
CA LEU A 394 32.67 -2.37 -9.36
C LEU A 394 34.03 -2.23 -10.06
N VAL A 395 34.33 -1.05 -10.64
CA VAL A 395 35.65 -0.75 -11.21
C VAL A 395 36.73 -0.79 -10.13
N ALA A 396 36.48 -0.22 -8.95
CA ALA A 396 37.41 -0.28 -7.82
C ALA A 396 37.70 -1.73 -7.40
N LYS A 397 36.65 -2.56 -7.24
CA LYS A 397 36.79 -3.99 -6.92
C LYS A 397 37.57 -4.76 -7.98
N LEU A 398 37.32 -4.48 -9.26
CA LEU A 398 38.06 -5.08 -10.36
C LEU A 398 39.54 -4.66 -10.32
N ALA A 399 39.83 -3.37 -10.11
CA ALA A 399 41.19 -2.85 -10.04
C ALA A 399 41.97 -3.45 -8.88
N ASP A 400 41.34 -3.60 -7.71
CA ASP A 400 41.96 -4.24 -6.55
C ASP A 400 42.26 -5.72 -6.82
N ALA A 401 41.32 -6.45 -7.43
CA ALA A 401 41.56 -7.84 -7.83
C ALA A 401 42.70 -7.98 -8.86
N MET A 402 42.83 -7.02 -9.78
CA MET A 402 43.94 -6.99 -10.74
C MET A 402 45.28 -6.75 -10.05
N LYS A 403 45.34 -5.78 -9.12
CA LYS A 403 46.56 -5.51 -8.34
C LYS A 403 46.99 -6.71 -7.52
N THR A 404 46.06 -7.38 -6.84
CA THR A 404 46.37 -8.59 -6.06
C THR A 404 46.85 -9.74 -6.93
N HIS A 405 46.29 -9.88 -8.13
CA HIS A 405 46.73 -10.90 -9.10
C HIS A 405 48.16 -10.62 -9.59
N LEU A 406 48.46 -9.37 -9.97
CA LEU A 406 49.79 -8.97 -10.45
C LEU A 406 50.88 -9.11 -9.38
N ALA A 407 50.57 -8.72 -8.13
CA ALA A 407 51.48 -8.87 -7.01
C ALA A 407 51.84 -10.34 -6.72
N GLN A 408 50.92 -11.28 -6.98
CA GLN A 408 51.18 -12.71 -6.84
C GLN A 408 51.92 -13.33 -8.04
N GLY A 409 51.83 -12.69 -9.22
CA GLY A 409 52.56 -13.06 -10.43
C GLY A 409 54.01 -12.56 -10.51
N GLY A 410 54.52 -11.87 -9.48
CA GLY A 410 55.91 -11.37 -9.43
C GLY A 410 56.19 -10.14 -10.31
N LEU A 411 55.15 -9.42 -10.75
CA LEU A 411 55.29 -8.17 -11.49
C LEU A 411 54.90 -7.00 -10.58
N ASP A 412 55.85 -6.50 -9.79
CA ASP A 412 55.71 -5.23 -9.09
C ASP A 412 55.62 -4.08 -10.11
N PRO A 413 54.52 -3.30 -10.16
CA PRO A 413 54.46 -2.08 -10.95
C PRO A 413 54.96 -0.92 -10.08
N THR A 414 56.22 -0.94 -9.64
CA THR A 414 56.90 0.25 -9.12
C THR A 414 58.36 0.26 -9.59
N PRO A 415 58.81 1.27 -10.36
CA PRO A 415 60.23 1.50 -10.51
C PRO A 415 60.78 1.89 -9.13
N SER A 416 61.74 1.13 -8.63
CA SER A 416 62.37 1.41 -7.34
C SER A 416 63.12 2.74 -7.41
N LEU A 417 62.94 3.56 -6.37
CA LEU A 417 63.61 4.84 -6.13
C LEU A 417 65.15 4.76 -6.13
N ALA A 418 65.73 3.56 -6.18
CA ALA A 418 67.17 3.34 -6.29
C ALA A 418 67.75 3.78 -7.65
N GLN A 419 66.94 3.88 -8.71
CA GLN A 419 67.41 4.31 -10.04
C GLN A 419 67.30 5.83 -10.27
N ILE A 420 66.60 6.57 -9.40
CA ILE A 420 66.41 8.03 -9.53
C ILE A 420 67.40 8.82 -8.66
N ALA A 421 68.08 8.19 -7.69
CA ALA A 421 69.02 8.85 -6.79
C ALA A 421 70.47 9.02 -7.33
N ALA A 422 70.68 8.94 -8.64
CA ALA A 422 71.99 9.16 -9.27
C ALA A 422 72.23 10.61 -9.75
N LEU A 423 71.32 11.55 -9.51
CA LEU A 423 71.51 12.96 -9.89
C LEU A 423 71.11 13.92 -8.78
N GLY A 424 72.12 14.36 -8.02
CA GLY A 424 72.28 15.73 -7.51
C GLY A 424 71.32 16.22 -6.41
N MET A 425 71.82 16.24 -5.17
CA MET A 425 71.34 17.13 -4.09
C MET A 425 71.76 18.59 -4.37
N PRO A 426 71.06 19.62 -3.81
CA PRO A 426 71.30 20.08 -2.43
C PRO A 426 70.05 20.47 -1.60
N GLN A 427 70.19 20.36 -0.28
CA GLN A 427 69.37 20.87 0.86
C GLN A 427 70.08 22.09 1.51
N PRO A 428 69.66 22.73 2.64
CA PRO A 428 68.36 22.98 3.36
C PRO A 428 68.25 24.52 3.70
N PRO A 429 67.66 25.09 4.80
CA PRO A 429 66.90 24.61 6.00
C PRO A 429 65.62 25.43 6.32
N GLY A 430 64.79 25.24 7.35
CA GLY A 430 64.69 24.44 8.58
C GLY A 430 63.58 25.07 9.45
N GLY A 431 63.05 24.39 10.48
CA GLY A 431 62.15 25.04 11.46
C GLY A 431 61.18 24.11 12.21
N ALA A 432 61.17 24.22 13.54
CA ALA A 432 60.70 23.24 14.50
C ALA A 432 59.25 23.44 15.03
N CYS A 433 58.71 22.36 15.60
CA CYS A 433 57.58 22.19 16.56
C CYS A 433 57.67 23.11 17.82
N PRO A 434 56.69 23.18 18.78
CA PRO A 434 55.78 22.10 19.21
C PRO A 434 54.38 22.40 19.83
N ALA A 435 53.61 21.30 19.95
CA ALA A 435 52.69 20.79 20.99
C ALA A 435 51.96 21.71 22.02
N GLY A 436 50.70 21.32 22.30
CA GLY A 436 49.99 21.61 23.57
C GLY A 436 48.53 21.10 23.63
N THR A 437 48.28 20.03 24.38
CA THR A 437 46.98 19.51 24.88
C THR A 437 46.93 19.71 26.42
N PRO A 438 45.94 19.23 27.21
CA PRO A 438 44.46 19.17 27.12
C PRO A 438 43.75 19.54 28.47
N ALA A 439 42.40 19.55 28.53
CA ALA A 439 41.55 19.17 29.71
C ALA A 439 40.10 19.71 29.55
N ARG A 440 39.07 19.30 30.30
CA ARG A 440 38.53 18.04 30.83
C ARG A 440 37.17 18.42 31.48
N LEU A 441 36.11 17.60 31.26
CA LEU A 441 34.95 17.30 32.13
C LEU A 441 34.00 18.38 32.70
N GLY A 442 32.69 18.06 32.63
CA GLY A 442 31.66 18.53 33.58
C GLY A 442 30.29 17.88 33.31
N ARG A 443 29.74 17.16 34.30
CA ARG A 443 28.48 16.37 34.28
C ARG A 443 27.21 17.21 34.61
N SER A 444 26.07 16.83 33.99
CA SER A 444 24.63 16.67 34.43
C SER A 444 24.06 17.33 35.72
N PRO A 445 22.74 17.22 36.05
CA PRO A 445 21.45 17.26 35.29
C PRO A 445 20.32 18.08 36.02
N ALA A 446 19.11 18.23 35.45
CA ALA A 446 17.86 18.43 36.25
C ALA A 446 16.54 18.21 35.48
N LYS A 447 15.51 17.77 36.24
CA LYS A 447 14.15 17.28 35.90
C LYS A 447 13.06 18.39 35.88
N ALA A 448 11.91 18.14 35.23
CA ALA A 448 10.52 18.41 35.69
C ALA A 448 9.49 17.92 34.63
N LYS A 449 8.58 16.95 34.89
CA LYS A 449 7.24 16.96 35.55
C LYS A 449 6.04 17.42 34.69
N HIS A 450 5.19 16.43 34.38
CA HIS A 450 3.70 16.35 34.30
C HIS A 450 2.84 17.54 33.81
N ARG A 451 1.88 17.23 32.90
CA ARG A 451 0.44 17.36 33.19
C ARG A 451 -0.47 16.61 32.21
N SER A 452 -1.52 16.04 32.80
CA SER A 452 -2.68 15.32 32.27
C SER A 452 -3.81 16.26 31.81
N PHE A 453 -4.60 15.86 30.81
CA PHE A 453 -5.96 16.39 30.61
C PHE A 453 -6.94 15.35 30.05
N GLN A 454 -8.18 15.49 30.51
CA GLN A 454 -9.33 14.59 30.42
C GLN A 454 -10.08 14.71 29.08
N GLN A 455 -10.73 13.62 28.68
CA GLN A 455 -11.72 13.53 27.59
C GLN A 455 -13.12 13.96 28.05
N PRO A 456 -13.97 14.51 27.16
CA PRO A 456 -15.41 14.44 27.29
C PRO A 456 -16.04 13.40 26.37
N ARG A 457 -17.11 12.79 26.88
CA ARG A 457 -18.03 11.85 26.23
C ARG A 457 -18.98 12.60 25.30
N GLU A 458 -19.28 12.02 24.15
CA GLU A 458 -20.45 12.43 23.35
C GLU A 458 -21.34 11.24 22.95
N THR A 459 -22.61 11.59 22.83
CA THR A 459 -23.81 10.75 22.85
C THR A 459 -24.20 10.26 21.46
N SER A 460 -24.59 8.98 21.39
CA SER A 460 -25.03 8.27 20.18
C SER A 460 -26.42 8.73 19.70
N SER A 461 -26.50 9.25 18.48
CA SER A 461 -27.73 9.32 17.68
C SER A 461 -27.72 8.18 16.66
N ARG A 462 -28.65 7.23 16.81
CA ARG A 462 -28.75 6.01 16.00
C ARG A 462 -29.40 6.30 14.64
N ASN A 463 -28.57 6.36 13.59
CA ASN A 463 -29.01 6.10 12.22
C ASN A 463 -28.99 4.58 11.93
N PRO A 464 -29.88 4.05 11.07
CA PRO A 464 -29.95 2.61 10.78
C PRO A 464 -28.64 2.09 10.15
N PRO A 465 -28.26 0.82 10.41
CA PRO A 465 -26.96 0.30 10.02
C PRO A 465 -26.85 0.09 8.51
N ARG A 466 -25.72 0.52 7.92
CA ARG A 466 -25.25 0.05 6.61
C ARG A 466 -24.30 -1.13 6.79
N ARG A 467 -24.28 -2.01 5.79
CA ARG A 467 -23.23 -3.02 5.60
C ARG A 467 -22.36 -2.57 4.42
N PRO A 468 -21.16 -2.03 4.65
CA PRO A 468 -20.22 -1.79 3.56
C PRO A 468 -19.91 -3.13 2.86
N THR A 469 -19.72 -3.08 1.54
CA THR A 469 -19.12 -4.19 0.80
C THR A 469 -17.64 -4.30 1.18
N THR A 470 -17.00 -5.43 0.85
CA THR A 470 -15.56 -5.64 1.07
C THR A 470 -14.66 -4.62 0.39
N SER A 471 -15.18 -3.92 -0.63
CA SER A 471 -14.55 -2.85 -1.40
C SER A 471 -14.86 -1.43 -0.86
N GLY A 472 -15.69 -1.33 0.20
CA GLY A 472 -15.98 -0.06 0.87
C GLY A 472 -17.06 0.80 0.21
N PHE A 473 -17.87 0.27 -0.71
CA PHE A 473 -18.94 1.03 -1.36
C PHE A 473 -20.17 1.17 -0.48
N CYS A 474 -20.93 2.19 -0.82
CA CYS A 474 -21.98 2.73 -0.01
C CYS A 474 -23.35 2.65 -0.74
N MET A 475 -24.27 1.74 -0.36
CA MET A 475 -25.60 1.56 -0.98
C MET A 475 -26.75 2.19 -0.19
N ILE A 476 -27.70 2.88 -0.84
CA ILE A 476 -28.88 3.50 -0.18
C ILE A 476 -30.06 2.52 -0.19
N MET A 477 -30.74 2.35 0.94
CA MET A 477 -31.95 1.50 1.09
C MET A 477 -33.24 2.23 0.77
#